data_AF-A0AA35W758-F1
#
_entry.id   AF-A0AA35W758-F1
#
_cell.length_a   1.000
_cell.length_b   1.000
_cell.length_c   1.000
_cell.angle_alpha   90.00
_cell.angle_beta   90.00
_cell.angle_gamma   90.00
#
_symmetry.space_group_name_H-M   'P 1'
#
loop_
_entity.id
_entity.type
_entity.pdbx_description
1 polymer ?
#
loop_
_entity_poly.entity_id
_entity_poly.type
_entity_poly.pdbx_seq_one_letter_code
_entity_poly.pdbx_strand_id
1 'polypeptide(L)'
;MDVVPKSQPTVDEAQWEEKVKAYHLPRAEINKVVMEYLVKEGFKDAVGAFQEESGIDPGINMSMLDDQIRIRDAVEAGSIQEAVELVNDVDPEILDTNSTLFFHLQQQQLLELIKEAS
;
A
#
# COMPACT_ATOMS: atom_id res chain seq x y z
N MET A 1 -4.66 36.98 35.92
CA MET A 1 -3.64 35.99 35.51
C MET A 1 -3.67 35.95 34.00
N ASP A 2 -2.80 36.73 33.38
CA ASP A 2 -2.69 36.80 31.92
C ASP A 2 -2.07 35.50 31.41
N VAL A 3 -2.83 34.75 30.62
CA VAL A 3 -2.32 33.57 29.92
C VAL A 3 -1.48 34.10 28.76
N VAL A 4 -0.16 34.20 28.98
CA VAL A 4 0.79 34.50 27.91
C VAL A 4 0.69 33.38 26.86
N PRO A 5 0.37 33.69 25.59
CA PRO A 5 0.33 32.68 24.55
C PRO A 5 1.75 32.13 24.37
N LYS A 6 1.92 30.82 24.52
CA LYS A 6 3.19 30.15 24.18
C LYS A 6 3.45 30.37 22.69
N SER A 7 4.41 31.21 22.36
CA SER A 7 4.92 31.36 21.00
C SER A 7 5.42 30.00 20.51
N GLN A 8 4.84 29.52 19.41
CA GLN A 8 5.36 28.34 18.73
C GLN A 8 6.82 28.62 18.32
N PRO A 9 7.76 27.69 18.50
CA PRO A 9 9.13 27.88 18.06
C PRO A 9 9.12 28.02 16.53
N THR A 10 9.27 29.24 16.04
CA THR A 10 9.55 29.52 14.64
C THR A 10 10.97 29.05 14.38
N VAL A 11 11.13 27.86 13.82
CA VAL A 11 12.43 27.39 13.38
C VAL A 11 12.84 28.28 12.20
N ASP A 12 13.93 29.02 12.39
CA ASP A 12 14.55 29.81 11.33
C ASP A 12 15.06 28.87 10.23
N GLU A 13 14.93 29.28 8.96
CA GLU A 13 15.25 28.44 7.79
C GLU A 13 16.69 27.94 7.84
N ALA A 14 17.63 28.80 8.26
CA ALA A 14 19.03 28.43 8.43
C ALA A 14 19.25 27.36 9.52
N GLN A 15 18.52 27.47 10.64
CA GLN A 15 18.58 26.48 11.72
C GLN A 15 17.96 25.14 11.30
N TRP A 16 16.94 25.16 10.44
CA TRP A 16 16.37 23.95 9.87
C TRP A 16 17.34 23.26 8.92
N GLU A 17 17.96 24.01 8.00
CA GLU A 17 18.97 23.46 7.08
C GLU A 17 20.15 22.84 7.81
N GLU A 18 20.64 23.49 8.86
CA GLU A 18 21.75 22.97 9.68
C GLU A 18 21.38 21.63 10.32
N LYS A 19 20.17 21.52 10.88
CA LYS A 19 19.66 20.28 11.47
C LYS A 19 19.45 19.18 10.45
N VAL A 20 18.96 19.52 9.25
CA VAL A 20 18.77 18.56 8.16
C VAL A 20 20.13 18.04 7.67
N LYS A 21 21.13 18.92 7.51
CA LYS A 21 22.49 18.53 7.12
C LYS A 21 23.19 17.69 8.20
N ALA A 22 22.91 17.97 9.48
CA ALA A 22 23.45 17.19 10.60
C ALA A 22 22.87 15.77 10.67
N TYR A 23 21.68 15.54 10.12
CA TYR A 23 21.03 14.23 10.14
C TYR A 23 21.39 13.41 8.90
N HIS A 24 22.26 12.42 9.07
CA HIS A 24 22.58 11.46 8.03
C HIS A 24 21.72 10.19 8.20
N LEU A 25 20.71 10.05 7.34
CA LEU A 25 20.01 8.79 7.18
C LEU A 25 20.78 7.92 6.16
N PRO A 26 21.18 6.69 6.51
CA PRO A 26 21.84 5.81 5.57
C PRO A 26 20.98 5.54 4.33
N ARG A 27 21.59 5.51 3.15
CA ARG A 27 20.88 5.22 1.89
C ARG A 27 20.13 3.87 1.94
N ALA A 28 20.68 2.88 2.65
CA ALA A 28 20.05 1.58 2.86
C ALA A 28 18.69 1.69 3.58
N GLU A 29 18.57 2.56 4.59
CA GLU A 29 17.30 2.77 5.31
C GLU A 29 16.25 3.42 4.39
N ILE A 30 16.67 4.37 3.54
CA ILE A 30 15.79 4.97 2.54
C ILE A 30 15.32 3.90 1.54
N ASN A 31 16.25 3.10 1.03
CA ASN A 31 15.94 2.04 0.07
C ASN A 31 14.97 1.01 0.67
N LYS A 32 15.11 0.69 1.96
CA LYS A 32 14.17 -0.20 2.65
C LYS A 32 12.75 0.35 2.65
N VAL A 33 12.56 1.62 2.99
CA VAL A 33 11.24 2.26 2.98
C VAL A 33 10.66 2.33 1.56
N VAL A 34 11.49 2.59 0.56
CA VAL A 34 11.06 2.55 -0.85
C VAL A 34 10.63 1.14 -1.23
N MET A 35 11.40 0.11 -0.88
CA MET A 35 11.05 -1.28 -1.17
C MET A 35 9.73 -1.69 -0.51
N GLU A 36 9.54 -1.35 0.77
CA GLU A 36 8.30 -1.61 1.51
C GLU A 36 7.08 -0.96 0.82
N TYR A 37 7.25 0.25 0.29
CA TYR A 37 6.18 0.92 -0.48
C TYR A 37 5.87 0.19 -1.79
N LEU A 38 6.90 -0.15 -2.59
CA LEU A 38 6.70 -0.84 -3.86
C LEU A 38 6.01 -2.20 -3.68
N VAL A 39 6.39 -2.92 -2.61
CA VAL A 39 5.75 -4.18 -2.21
C VAL A 39 4.30 -3.94 -1.80
N LYS A 40 4.03 -2.96 -0.93
CA LYS A 40 2.69 -2.68 -0.41
C LYS A 40 1.69 -2.30 -1.50
N GLU A 41 2.13 -1.54 -2.51
CA GLU A 41 1.28 -1.13 -3.63
C GLU A 41 1.18 -2.18 -4.75
N GLY A 42 1.92 -3.30 -4.63
CA GLY A 42 1.87 -4.36 -5.63
C GLY A 42 2.62 -4.03 -6.93
N PHE A 43 3.63 -3.16 -6.90
CA PHE A 43 4.37 -2.73 -8.10
C PHE A 43 5.48 -3.72 -8.47
N LYS A 44 5.09 -4.91 -8.94
CA LYS A 44 6.00 -6.04 -9.22
C LYS A 44 7.23 -5.68 -10.05
N ASP A 45 7.05 -5.02 -11.19
CA ASP A 45 8.18 -4.68 -12.07
C ASP A 45 9.17 -3.72 -11.38
N ALA A 46 8.64 -2.76 -10.61
CA ALA A 46 9.45 -1.83 -9.85
C ALA A 46 10.15 -2.52 -8.68
N VAL A 47 9.51 -3.47 -7.99
CA VAL A 47 10.15 -4.29 -6.94
C VAL A 47 11.33 -5.06 -7.52
N GLY A 48 11.17 -5.72 -8.68
CA GLY A 48 12.23 -6.49 -9.33
C GLY A 48 13.41 -5.61 -9.74
N ALA A 49 13.14 -4.51 -10.46
CA ALA A 49 14.18 -3.58 -10.89
C ALA A 49 14.89 -2.93 -9.69
N PHE A 50 14.14 -2.56 -8.64
CA PHE A 50 14.69 -1.92 -7.45
C PHE A 50 15.50 -2.89 -6.60
N GLN A 51 15.14 -4.17 -6.55
CA GLN A 51 15.94 -5.20 -5.90
C GLN A 51 17.30 -5.35 -6.60
N GLU A 52 17.32 -5.41 -7.94
CA GLU A 52 18.57 -5.48 -8.72
C GLU A 52 19.46 -4.26 -8.50
N GLU A 53 18.89 -3.05 -8.42
CA GLU A 53 19.64 -1.80 -8.23
C GLU A 53 20.13 -1.62 -6.77
N SER A 54 19.26 -1.86 -5.80
CA SER A 54 19.50 -1.51 -4.40
C SER A 54 20.08 -2.65 -3.57
N GLY A 55 19.95 -3.90 -4.02
CA GLY A 55 20.29 -5.11 -3.27
C GLY A 55 19.39 -5.37 -2.06
N ILE A 56 18.32 -4.60 -1.87
CA ILE A 56 17.36 -4.80 -0.77
C ILE A 56 16.44 -5.96 -1.14
N ASP A 57 16.33 -6.94 -0.24
CA ASP A 57 15.37 -8.02 -0.36
C ASP A 57 13.95 -7.52 -0.03
N PRO A 58 12.95 -7.74 -0.90
CA PRO A 58 11.57 -7.35 -0.63
C PRO A 58 10.91 -8.13 0.50
N GLY A 59 11.50 -9.25 0.94
CA GLY A 59 10.98 -10.06 2.06
C GLY A 59 9.66 -10.77 1.76
N ILE A 60 9.24 -10.80 0.49
CA ILE A 60 8.02 -11.45 0.02
C ILE A 60 8.28 -12.25 -1.25
N ASN A 61 7.45 -13.24 -1.52
CA ASN A 61 7.51 -13.97 -2.79
C ASN A 61 6.88 -13.13 -3.91
N MET A 62 7.57 -12.97 -5.03
CA MET A 62 7.05 -12.26 -6.21
C MET A 62 5.74 -12.83 -6.73
N SER A 63 5.45 -14.13 -6.50
CA SER A 63 4.16 -14.71 -6.84
C SER A 63 3.00 -14.15 -6.01
N MET A 64 3.24 -13.74 -4.76
CA MET A 64 2.20 -13.10 -3.93
C MET A 64 1.83 -11.72 -4.47
N LEU A 65 2.77 -11.01 -5.10
CA LEU A 65 2.47 -9.76 -5.82
C LEU A 65 1.59 -10.04 -7.04
N ASP A 66 1.85 -11.12 -7.77
CA ASP A 66 0.99 -11.52 -8.90
C ASP A 66 -0.45 -11.76 -8.46
N ASP A 67 -0.64 -12.46 -7.34
CA ASP A 67 -1.98 -12.74 -6.82
C ASP A 67 -2.69 -11.44 -6.40
N GLN A 68 -1.99 -10.52 -5.71
CA GLN A 68 -2.54 -9.21 -5.35
C GLN A 68 -2.92 -8.37 -6.57
N ILE A 69 -2.08 -8.36 -7.61
CA ILE A 69 -2.34 -7.65 -8.87
C ILE A 69 -3.60 -8.24 -9.51
N ARG A 70 -3.70 -9.56 -9.63
CA ARG A 70 -4.85 -10.24 -10.24
C ARG A 70 -6.15 -9.96 -9.49
N ILE A 71 -6.11 -9.99 -8.15
CA ILE A 71 -7.27 -9.65 -7.32
C ILE A 71 -7.70 -8.20 -7.57
N ARG A 72 -6.75 -7.25 -7.56
CA ARG A 72 -7.04 -5.83 -7.83
C ARG A 72 -7.63 -5.65 -9.22
N ASP A 73 -7.03 -6.24 -10.25
CA ASP A 73 -7.46 -6.10 -11.64
C ASP A 73 -8.89 -6.65 -11.81
N ALA A 74 -9.23 -7.77 -11.18
CA ALA A 74 -10.59 -8.32 -11.18
C ALA A 74 -11.60 -7.37 -10.50
N VAL A 75 -11.22 -6.75 -9.38
CA VAL A 75 -12.06 -5.76 -8.69
C VAL A 75 -12.26 -4.50 -9.54
N GLU A 76 -11.19 -3.96 -10.12
CA GLU A 76 -11.22 -2.76 -10.97
C GLU A 76 -12.01 -2.98 -12.27
N ALA A 77 -11.97 -4.20 -12.81
CA ALA A 77 -12.77 -4.61 -13.97
C ALA A 77 -14.24 -4.89 -13.65
N GLY A 78 -14.65 -4.83 -12.37
CA GLY A 78 -16.01 -5.18 -11.93
C GLY A 78 -16.29 -6.69 -11.92
N SER A 79 -15.28 -7.53 -12.14
CA SER A 79 -15.38 -9.00 -12.14
C SER A 79 -15.33 -9.54 -10.70
N ILE A 80 -16.33 -9.18 -9.89
CA ILE A 80 -16.29 -9.43 -8.44
C ILE A 80 -16.34 -10.92 -8.07
N GLN A 81 -17.03 -11.75 -8.86
CA GLN A 81 -16.99 -13.21 -8.67
C GLN A 81 -15.57 -13.76 -8.78
N GLU A 82 -14.83 -13.36 -9.83
CA GLU A 82 -13.45 -13.77 -10.03
C GLU A 82 -12.56 -13.26 -8.88
N ALA A 83 -12.74 -12.00 -8.46
CA ALA A 83 -12.01 -11.46 -7.33
C ALA A 83 -12.23 -12.27 -6.03
N VAL A 84 -13.46 -12.73 -5.77
CA VAL A 84 -13.79 -13.57 -4.60
C VAL A 84 -13.10 -14.94 -4.70
N GLU A 85 -13.10 -15.57 -5.87
CA GLU A 85 -12.41 -16.84 -6.10
C GLU A 85 -10.90 -16.70 -5.87
N LEU A 86 -10.27 -15.68 -6.47
CA LEU A 86 -8.85 -15.41 -6.31
C LEU A 86 -8.46 -15.13 -4.86
N VAL A 87 -9.30 -14.39 -4.13
CA VAL A 87 -9.07 -14.11 -2.71
C VAL A 87 -9.11 -15.40 -1.87
N ASN A 88 -10.06 -16.29 -2.14
CA ASN A 88 -10.14 -17.59 -1.46
C ASN A 88 -9.00 -18.53 -1.83
N ASP A 89 -8.46 -18.46 -3.06
CA ASP A 89 -7.28 -19.23 -3.47
C ASP A 89 -6.02 -18.80 -2.70
N VAL A 90 -5.91 -17.51 -2.38
CA VAL A 90 -4.78 -16.96 -1.59
C VAL A 90 -4.92 -17.31 -0.11
N ASP A 91 -6.09 -17.09 0.47
CA ASP A 91 -6.39 -17.42 1.86
C ASP A 91 -7.89 -17.74 2.00
N PRO A 92 -8.26 -19.03 2.15
CA PRO A 92 -9.66 -19.44 2.26
C PRO A 92 -10.41 -18.83 3.46
N GLU A 93 -9.71 -18.38 4.50
CA GLU A 93 -10.32 -17.85 5.72
C GLU A 93 -10.47 -16.31 5.71
N ILE A 94 -9.91 -15.61 4.71
CA ILE A 94 -9.86 -14.14 4.72
C ILE A 94 -11.24 -13.50 4.66
N LEU A 95 -12.18 -14.08 3.91
CA LEU A 95 -13.54 -13.56 3.79
C LEU A 95 -14.38 -13.90 5.02
N ASP A 96 -14.10 -15.02 5.67
CA ASP A 96 -14.76 -15.42 6.92
C ASP A 96 -14.28 -14.60 8.12
N THR A 97 -12.99 -14.26 8.14
CA THR A 97 -12.37 -13.47 9.22
C THR A 97 -12.56 -11.96 9.03
N ASN A 98 -12.79 -11.50 7.80
CA ASN A 98 -13.03 -10.10 7.48
C ASN A 98 -14.42 -9.88 6.85
N SER A 99 -15.44 -9.92 7.70
CA SER A 99 -16.84 -9.71 7.28
C SER A 99 -17.09 -8.36 6.57
N THR A 100 -16.30 -7.33 6.91
CA THR A 100 -16.41 -6.01 6.28
C THR A 100 -15.92 -6.04 4.84
N LEU A 101 -14.79 -6.71 4.56
CA LEU A 101 -14.30 -6.92 3.20
C LEU A 101 -15.33 -7.69 2.38
N PHE A 102 -15.84 -8.80 2.92
CA PHE A 102 -16.85 -9.59 2.23
C PHE A 102 -18.10 -8.77 1.91
N PHE A 103 -18.60 -7.98 2.87
CA PHE A 103 -19.74 -7.09 2.64
C PHE A 103 -19.49 -6.08 1.50
N HIS A 104 -18.30 -5.46 1.46
CA HIS A 104 -17.97 -4.50 0.41
C HIS A 104 -17.86 -5.15 -0.98
N LEU A 105 -17.30 -6.37 -1.06
CA LEU A 105 -17.30 -7.14 -2.31
C LEU A 105 -18.73 -7.41 -2.78
N GLN A 106 -19.61 -7.89 -1.89
CA GLN A 106 -21.03 -8.11 -2.23
C GLN A 106 -21.75 -6.83 -2.66
N GLN A 107 -21.45 -5.70 -2.01
CA GLN A 107 -21.98 -4.39 -2.40
C GLN A 107 -21.52 -4.00 -3.79
N GLN A 108 -20.24 -4.15 -4.12
CA GLN A 108 -19.71 -3.85 -5.44
C GLN A 108 -20.34 -4.74 -6.50
N GLN A 109 -20.50 -6.04 -6.22
CA GLN A 109 -21.18 -6.98 -7.12
C GLN A 109 -22.60 -6.53 -7.45
N LEU A 110 -23.36 -6.09 -6.44
CA LEU A 110 -24.71 -5.56 -6.65
C LEU A 110 -24.69 -4.32 -7.56
N LEU A 111 -23.73 -3.42 -7.39
CA LEU A 111 -23.59 -2.23 -8.23
C LEU A 111 -23.29 -2.60 -9.69
N GLU A 112 -22.43 -3.60 -9.93
CA GLU A 112 -22.16 -4.06 -11.29
C GLU A 112 -23.40 -4.69 -11.94
N LEU A 113 -24.16 -5.51 -11.22
CA LEU A 113 -25.43 -6.07 -11.72
C LEU A 113 -26.47 -4.98 -12.08
N ILE A 114 -26.52 -3.89 -11.31
CA ILE A 114 -27.41 -2.75 -11.61
C ILE A 114 -26.95 -2.03 -12.88
N LYS A 115 -25.64 -1.85 -13.09
CA LYS A 115 -25.11 -1.23 -14.31
C LYS A 115 -25.41 -2.07 -15.55
N GLU A 116 -25.25 -3.40 -15.48
CA GLU A 116 -25.56 -4.30 -16.60
C GLU A 116 -27.05 -4.33 -16.95
N ALA A 117 -27.92 -4.11 -15.97
CA ALA A 117 -29.36 -4.07 -16.16
C ALA A 117 -29.89 -2.73 -16.70
N SER A 118 -29.04 -1.69 -16.78
CA SER A 118 -29.38 -0.34 -17.26
C SER A 118 -28.94 -0.11 -18.71
#